data_AF-A0AAV0EFD8-F1
#
_entry.id   AF-A0AAV0EFD8-F1
#
_cell.length_a   1.000
_cell.length_b   1.000
_cell.length_c   1.000
_cell.angle_alpha   90.00
_cell.angle_beta   90.00
_cell.angle_gamma   90.00
#
_symmetry.space_group_name_H-M   'P 1'
#
loop_
_entity.id
_entity.type
_entity.pdbx_description
1 polymer ?
#
loop_
_entity_poly.entity_id
_entity_poly.type
_entity_poly.pdbx_seq_one_letter_code
_entity_poly.pdbx_strand_id
1 'polypeptide(L)'
;MILYESLRLYPPVASLMRKVVEETKLGEIVLPPGAMLSLPMLLLHLDSEIWGEDVKAFKPERFKEGIMTATLGKNAFFPFGLLEGALEFALALECDRVLCSFSVKFTVRRHQEVPQSAICPLEPPSA
;
A
#
# COMPACT_ATOMS: atom_id res chain seq x y z
N MET A 1 -11.15 4.75 6.89
CA MET A 1 -11.06 5.50 5.62
C MET A 1 -11.05 4.51 4.47
N ILE A 2 -12.07 4.52 3.59
CA ILE A 2 -12.24 3.53 2.51
C ILE A 2 -11.10 3.59 1.50
N LEU A 3 -10.66 4.80 1.12
CA LEU A 3 -9.56 4.98 0.17
C LEU A 3 -8.28 4.34 0.67
N TYR A 4 -7.92 4.54 1.94
CA TYR A 4 -6.66 4.04 2.50
C TYR A 4 -6.60 2.51 2.52
N GLU A 5 -7.70 1.85 2.89
CA GLU A 5 -7.77 0.39 2.86
C GLU A 5 -7.75 -0.15 1.43
N SER A 6 -8.34 0.57 0.48
CA SER A 6 -8.26 0.24 -0.94
C SER A 6 -6.83 0.34 -1.45
N LEU A 7 -6.11 1.42 -1.11
CA LEU A 7 -4.73 1.65 -1.48
C LEU A 7 -3.75 0.67 -0.81
N ARG A 8 -4.07 0.16 0.39
CA ARG A 8 -3.28 -0.88 1.06
C ARG A 8 -3.36 -2.23 0.33
N LEU A 9 -4.58 -2.66 0.00
CA LEU A 9 -4.81 -3.96 -0.65
C LEU A 9 -4.49 -3.94 -2.15
N TYR A 10 -4.65 -2.78 -2.78
CA TYR A 10 -4.46 -2.56 -4.22
C TYR A 10 -3.62 -1.31 -4.48
N PRO A 11 -2.35 -1.29 -4.05
CA PRO A 11 -1.50 -0.12 -4.23
C PRO A 11 -1.22 0.12 -5.72
N PRO A 12 -1.24 1.38 -6.19
CA PRO A 12 -0.88 1.72 -7.56
C PRO A 12 0.58 1.38 -7.89
N VAL A 13 1.45 1.31 -6.87
CA VAL A 13 2.85 0.90 -6.99
C VAL A 13 3.08 -0.32 -6.10
N ALA A 14 3.34 -1.49 -6.69
CA ALA A 14 3.53 -2.73 -5.93
C ALA A 14 4.93 -2.85 -5.31
N SER A 15 5.95 -2.26 -5.94
CA SER A 15 7.34 -2.27 -5.46
C SER A 15 8.11 -1.04 -5.92
N LEU A 16 9.01 -0.53 -5.08
CA LEU A 16 9.94 0.54 -5.42
C LEU A 16 11.34 -0.05 -5.63
N MET A 17 12.03 0.34 -6.71
CA MET A 17 13.42 -0.07 -6.95
C MET A 17 14.36 1.14 -6.92
N ARG A 18 15.54 0.97 -6.31
CA ARG A 18 16.59 1.99 -6.25
C ARG A 18 17.94 1.35 -6.58
N LYS A 19 18.71 2.01 -7.44
CA LYS A 19 20.10 1.65 -7.69
C LYS A 19 21.00 2.46 -6.77
N VAL A 20 21.89 1.78 -6.07
CA VAL A 20 22.92 2.39 -5.24
C VAL A 20 23.95 3.04 -6.16
N VAL A 21 24.12 4.36 -6.06
CA VAL A 21 25.02 5.13 -6.95
C VAL A 21 26.43 5.21 -6.37
N GLU A 22 26.52 5.30 -5.05
CA GLU A 22 27.76 5.34 -4.28
C GLU A 22 27.66 4.42 -3.07
N GLU A 23 28.79 4.03 -2.49
CA GLU A 23 28.79 3.16 -1.32
C GLU A 23 27.93 3.75 -0.21
N THR A 24 26.90 3.01 0.20
CA THR A 24 25.89 3.50 1.13
C THR A 24 25.77 2.56 2.30
N LYS A 25 25.90 3.08 3.53
CA LYS A 25 25.67 2.30 4.75
C LYS A 25 24.18 2.35 5.13
N LEU A 26 23.53 1.19 5.14
CA LEU A 26 22.15 1.00 5.58
C LEU A 26 22.13 0.17 6.86
N GLY A 27 21.98 0.83 8.01
CA GLY A 27 22.12 0.19 9.32
C GLY A 27 23.53 -0.36 9.51
N GLU A 28 23.65 -1.67 9.71
CA GLU A 28 24.94 -2.37 9.82
C GLU A 28 25.48 -2.88 8.48
N ILE A 29 24.69 -2.79 7.40
CA ILE A 29 25.02 -3.31 6.07
C ILE A 29 25.67 -2.20 5.23
N VAL A 30 26.75 -2.53 4.52
CA VAL A 30 27.38 -1.65 3.53
C VAL A 30 26.99 -2.12 2.12
N LEU A 31 26.38 -1.22 1.35
CA LEU A 31 25.88 -1.50 0.01
C LEU A 31 26.85 -0.95 -1.04
N PRO A 32 27.36 -1.79 -1.95
CA PRO A 32 28.30 -1.34 -2.98
C PRO A 32 27.57 -0.54 -4.08
N PRO A 33 28.30 0.36 -4.77
CA PRO A 33 27.80 1.00 -5.99
C PRO A 33 27.33 -0.05 -7.01
N GLY A 34 26.18 0.21 -7.63
CA GLY A 34 25.57 -0.68 -8.62
C GLY A 34 24.58 -1.70 -8.04
N ALA A 35 24.53 -1.89 -6.72
CA ALA A 35 23.53 -2.75 -6.09
C ALA A 35 22.09 -2.26 -6.35
N MET A 36 21.14 -3.20 -6.48
CA MET A 36 19.72 -2.89 -6.63
C MET A 36 18.98 -3.19 -5.34
N LEU A 37 18.26 -2.20 -4.82
CA LEU A 37 17.38 -2.32 -3.67
C LEU A 37 15.94 -2.40 -4.17
N SER A 38 15.18 -3.35 -3.65
CA SER A 38 13.74 -3.47 -3.91
C SER A 38 12.99 -3.37 -2.59
N LEU A 39 11.99 -2.50 -2.54
CA LEU A 39 11.04 -2.36 -1.45
C LEU A 39 9.68 -2.89 -1.94
N PRO A 40 9.30 -4.13 -1.57
CA PRO A 40 8.04 -4.73 -2.01
C PRO A 40 6.87 -4.21 -1.14
N MET A 41 6.31 -3.06 -1.51
CA MET A 41 5.24 -2.40 -0.77
C MET A 41 4.00 -3.27 -0.62
N LEU A 42 3.60 -4.00 -1.66
CA LEU A 42 2.46 -4.91 -1.59
C LEU A 42 2.67 -5.99 -0.52
N LEU A 43 3.88 -6.53 -0.39
CA LEU A 43 4.17 -7.53 0.64
C LEU A 43 4.14 -6.93 2.04
N LEU A 44 4.70 -5.72 2.22
CA LEU A 44 4.62 -4.99 3.49
C LEU A 44 3.18 -4.65 3.89
N HIS A 45 2.31 -4.37 2.92
CA HIS A 45 0.88 -4.10 3.14
C HIS A 45 0.06 -5.34 3.46
N LEU A 46 0.63 -6.52 3.22
CA LEU A 46 0.03 -7.83 3.46
C LEU A 46 0.67 -8.60 4.62
N ASP A 47 1.64 -7.97 5.30
CA ASP A 47 2.32 -8.55 6.44
C ASP A 47 1.44 -8.50 7.70
N SER A 48 1.07 -9.68 8.20
CA SER A 48 0.26 -9.83 9.42
C SER A 48 0.96 -9.33 10.68
N GLU A 49 2.29 -9.26 10.72
CA GLU A 49 3.02 -8.68 11.85
C GLU A 49 2.90 -7.16 11.91
N ILE A 50 2.54 -6.52 10.79
CA ILE A 50 2.34 -5.07 10.69
C ILE A 50 0.85 -4.74 10.83
N TRP A 51 -0.01 -5.52 10.19
CA TRP A 51 -1.42 -5.18 10.04
C TRP A 51 -2.38 -6.04 10.87
N GLY A 52 -1.88 -7.10 11.51
CA GLY A 52 -2.69 -8.08 12.24
C GLY A 52 -3.19 -9.23 11.38
N GLU A 53 -3.85 -10.21 12.00
CA GLU A 53 -4.32 -11.44 11.33
C GLU A 53 -5.40 -11.18 10.26
N ASP A 54 -6.17 -10.10 10.41
CA ASP A 54 -7.22 -9.70 9.46
C ASP A 54 -6.68 -8.89 8.27
N VAL A 55 -5.37 -8.95 7.99
CA VAL A 55 -4.69 -8.18 6.92
C VAL A 55 -5.29 -8.41 5.52
N LYS A 56 -5.83 -9.60 5.23
CA LYS A 56 -6.47 -9.90 3.94
C LYS A 56 -7.92 -9.40 3.85
N ALA A 57 -8.53 -9.04 4.97
CA ALA A 57 -9.89 -8.51 4.99
C ALA A 57 -9.89 -7.03 4.59
N PHE A 58 -10.89 -6.61 3.82
CA PHE A 58 -11.14 -5.21 3.54
C PHE A 58 -11.84 -4.57 4.75
N LYS A 59 -11.09 -3.88 5.61
CA LYS A 59 -11.58 -3.29 6.88
C LYS A 59 -11.20 -1.81 7.02
N PRO A 60 -11.94 -0.89 6.38
CA PRO A 60 -11.68 0.55 6.41
C PRO A 60 -11.60 1.17 7.81
N GLU A 61 -12.24 0.56 8.79
CA GLU A 61 -12.29 0.96 10.20
C GLU A 61 -10.91 0.93 10.86
N ARG A 62 -9.97 0.15 10.31
CA ARG A 62 -8.58 0.06 10.81
C ARG A 62 -7.89 1.43 10.90
N PHE A 63 -8.20 2.32 9.97
CA PHE A 63 -7.62 3.67 9.92
C PHE A 63 -8.38 4.70 10.76
N LYS A 64 -9.41 4.31 11.54
CA LYS A 64 -10.24 5.26 12.30
C LYS A 64 -9.43 6.09 13.30
N GLU A 65 -8.39 5.49 13.89
CA GLU A 65 -7.50 6.14 14.86
C GLU A 65 -6.18 6.62 14.23
N GLY A 66 -6.11 6.62 12.90
CA GLY A 66 -4.92 7.02 12.14
C GLY A 66 -4.04 5.84 11.71
N ILE A 67 -3.02 6.17 10.92
CA ILE A 67 -2.12 5.19 10.30
C ILE A 67 -1.30 4.43 11.35
N MET A 68 -0.80 5.12 12.38
CA MET A 68 0.07 4.51 13.39
C MET A 68 -0.62 3.40 14.18
N THR A 69 -1.90 3.58 14.52
CA THR A 69 -2.71 2.53 15.14
C THR A 69 -2.98 1.39 14.16
N ALA A 70 -3.23 1.72 12.88
CA ALA A 70 -3.51 0.72 11.85
C ALA A 70 -2.35 -0.23 11.58
N THR A 71 -1.12 0.21 11.84
CA THR A 71 0.13 -0.52 11.60
C THR A 71 0.83 -0.99 12.88
N LEU A 72 0.12 -1.06 14.01
CA LEU A 72 0.63 -1.53 15.30
C LEU A 72 1.91 -0.78 15.76
N GLY A 73 1.99 0.52 15.50
CA GLY A 73 3.16 1.33 15.86
C GLY A 73 4.29 1.34 14.82
N LYS A 74 4.15 0.66 13.68
CA LYS A 74 5.17 0.59 12.63
C LYS A 74 4.89 1.60 11.51
N ASN A 75 5.89 2.31 11.01
CA ASN A 75 5.69 3.21 9.88
C ASN A 75 5.74 2.43 8.55
N ALA A 76 4.62 1.85 8.13
CA ALA A 76 4.57 0.86 7.03
C ALA A 76 3.47 1.11 5.99
N PHE A 77 2.90 2.32 5.95
CA PHE A 77 1.85 2.67 4.97
C PHE A 77 2.36 3.74 4.00
N PHE A 78 2.73 3.31 2.79
CA PHE A 78 3.26 4.16 1.71
C PHE A 78 2.67 3.70 0.36
N PRO A 79 1.37 3.83 0.12
CA PRO A 79 0.72 3.27 -1.08
C PRO A 79 1.20 3.88 -2.40
N PHE A 80 1.78 5.07 -2.37
CA PHE A 80 2.39 5.73 -3.52
C PHE A 80 3.93 5.69 -3.50
N GLY A 81 4.52 4.94 -2.57
CA GLY A 81 5.96 4.91 -2.32
C GLY A 81 6.45 6.05 -1.42
N LEU A 82 7.76 6.04 -1.17
CA LEU A 82 8.47 7.09 -0.44
C LEU A 82 8.79 8.25 -1.38
N LEU A 83 7.75 8.97 -1.79
CA LEU A 83 7.88 10.25 -2.49
C LEU A 83 8.11 11.36 -1.46
N GLU A 84 8.56 12.54 -1.91
CA GLU A 84 8.59 13.71 -1.03
C GLU A 84 7.19 13.92 -0.44
N GLY A 85 7.10 14.03 0.89
CA GLY A 85 5.83 13.84 1.61
C GLY A 85 4.66 14.69 1.10
N ALA A 86 4.91 15.88 0.55
CA ALA A 86 3.86 16.72 -0.03
C ALA A 86 3.17 16.08 -1.27
N LEU A 87 3.90 15.30 -2.08
CA LEU A 87 3.36 14.68 -3.28
C LEU A 87 2.46 13.49 -2.95
N GLU A 88 2.78 12.72 -1.90
CA GLU A 88 1.95 11.62 -1.44
C GLU A 88 0.58 12.10 -0.96
N PHE A 89 0.55 13.17 -0.15
CA PHE A 89 -0.70 13.78 0.30
C PHE A 89 -1.52 14.36 -0.87
N ALA A 90 -0.87 14.98 -1.85
CA ALA A 90 -1.54 15.53 -3.01
C ALA A 90 -2.23 14.43 -3.85
N LEU A 91 -1.56 13.29 -4.06
CA LEU A 91 -2.14 12.16 -4.80
C LEU A 91 -3.35 11.55 -4.07
N ALA A 92 -3.25 11.38 -2.75
CA ALA A 92 -4.37 10.89 -1.94
C ALA A 92 -5.59 11.83 -2.01
N LEU A 93 -5.37 13.15 -1.90
CA LEU A 93 -6.43 14.15 -1.99
C LEU A 93 -7.10 14.17 -3.37
N GLU A 94 -6.33 14.02 -4.45
CA GLU A 94 -6.91 14.00 -5.79
C GLU A 94 -7.73 12.72 -6.03
N CYS A 95 -7.29 11.57 -5.51
CA CYS A 95 -8.09 10.34 -5.54
C CYS A 95 -9.43 10.52 -4.82
N ASP A 96 -9.42 11.08 -3.60
CA ASP A 96 -10.65 11.35 -2.85
C ASP A 96 -11.55 12.35 -3.58
N ARG A 97 -10.98 13.41 -4.17
CA ARG A 97 -11.73 14.42 -4.94
C ARG A 97 -12.45 13.81 -6.13
N VAL A 98 -11.76 12.95 -6.89
CA VAL A 98 -12.34 12.25 -8.05
C VAL A 98 -13.45 11.32 -7.59
N LEU A 99 -13.21 10.49 -6.57
CA LEU A 99 -14.21 9.55 -6.05
C LEU A 99 -15.47 10.25 -5.52
N CYS A 100 -15.30 11.34 -4.76
CA CYS A 100 -16.41 12.18 -4.31
C CYS A 100 -17.19 12.77 -5.49
N SER A 101 -16.51 13.28 -6.52
CA SER A 101 -17.17 13.87 -7.68
C SER A 101 -18.03 12.86 -8.46
N PHE A 102 -17.56 11.60 -8.56
CA PHE A 102 -18.32 10.51 -9.16
C PHE A 102 -19.51 10.11 -8.30
N SER A 103 -19.30 9.96 -6.99
CA SER A 103 -20.33 9.49 -6.04
C SER A 103 -21.51 10.46 -5.91
N VAL A 104 -21.26 11.76 -6.05
CA VAL A 104 -22.31 12.80 -6.02
C VAL A 104 -23.10 12.84 -7.33
N LYS A 105 -22.46 12.54 -8.46
CA LYS A 105 -23.09 12.66 -9.80
C LYS A 105 -23.71 11.35 -10.29
N PHE A 106 -23.21 10.21 -9.83
CA PHE A 106 -23.54 8.91 -10.36
C PHE A 106 -23.74 7.91 -9.23
N THR A 107 -24.79 7.10 -9.33
CA THR A 107 -24.91 5.89 -8.52
C THR A 107 -24.12 4.78 -9.20
N VAL A 108 -22.96 4.44 -8.64
CA VAL A 108 -22.16 3.32 -9.12
C VAL A 108 -22.77 2.03 -8.57
N ARG A 109 -23.17 1.12 -9.46
CA ARG A 109 -23.55 -0.26 -9.11
C ARG A 109 -22.57 -1.21 -9.75
N ARG A 110 -22.22 -2.27 -9.01
CA ARG A 110 -21.43 -3.37 -9.57
C ARG A 110 -22.28 -4.06 -10.65
N HIS A 111 -21.79 -4.09 -11.89
CA HIS A 111 -22.48 -4.73 -13.01
C HIS A 111 -22.47 -6.26 -12.91
N GLN A 112 -21.41 -6.83 -12.34
CA GLN A 112 -21.25 -8.28 -12.13
C GLN A 112 -20.38 -8.54 -10.90
N GLU A 113 -20.71 -9.57 -10.13
CA GLU A 113 -19.80 -10.07 -9.09
C GLU A 113 -18.52 -10.58 -9.73
N VAL A 114 -17.39 -9.97 -9.37
CA VAL A 114 -16.08 -10.55 -9.67
C VAL A 114 -15.98 -11.80 -8.80
N PRO A 115 -15.86 -13.01 -9.38
CA PRO A 115 -15.74 -14.21 -8.58
C PRO A 115 -14.49 -14.07 -7.69
N GLN A 116 -14.57 -14.53 -6.45
CA GLN A 116 -13.45 -14.45 -5.49
C GLN A 116 -12.15 -15.06 -6.06
N SER A 117 -12.25 -16.00 -7.00
CA SER A 117 -11.14 -16.60 -7.74
C SER A 117 -10.45 -15.68 -8.75
N ALA A 118 -11.09 -14.58 -9.17
CA ALA A 118 -10.50 -13.57 -10.05
C ALA A 118 -9.79 -12.46 -9.28
N ILE A 119 -9.98 -12.40 -7.97
CA ILE A 119 -9.09 -11.66 -7.06
C ILE A 119 -7.88 -12.57 -6.92
N CYS A 120 -6.74 -12.22 -7.54
CA CYS A 120 -5.52 -13.02 -7.45
C CYS A 120 -5.30 -13.48 -6.00
N PRO A 121 -5.34 -14.79 -5.72
CA PRO A 121 -4.92 -15.29 -4.42
C PRO A 121 -3.44 -14.95 -4.30
N LEU A 122 -3.11 -13.97 -3.46
CA LEU A 122 -1.76 -13.77 -2.98
C LEU A 122 -1.51 -14.87 -1.95
N GLU A 123 -1.43 -16.11 -2.44
CA GLU A 123 -0.88 -17.23 -1.70
C GLU A 123 0.63 -17.25 -1.96
N PRO A 124 1.45 -17.32 -0.90
CA PRO A 124 2.88 -17.50 -1.07
C PRO A 124 3.13 -18.82 -1.82
N PRO A 125 4.15 -18.91 -2.69
CA PRO A 125 4.48 -20.16 -3.35
C PRO A 125 4.74 -21.23 -2.28
N SER A 126 4.01 -22.34 -2.35
CA SER A 126 4.29 -23.53 -1.54
C SER A 126 5.71 -23.99 -1.79
N ALA A 127 6.46 -24.21 -0.71
CA ALA A 127 7.80 -24.78 -0.72
C ALA A 127 7.86 -26.16 -1.38
#